data_AF-A0A1H6M2C6-F1
#
_entry.id   AF-A0A1H6M2C6-F1
#
_cell.length_a   1.000
_cell.length_b   1.000
_cell.length_c   1.000
_cell.angle_alpha   90.00
_cell.angle_beta   90.00
_cell.angle_gamma   90.00
#
_symmetry.space_group_name_H-M   'P 1'
#
loop_
_entity.id
_entity.type
_entity.pdbx_description
1 polymer ?
#
loop_
_entity_poly.entity_id
_entity_poly.type
_entity_poly.pdbx_seq_one_letter_code
_entity_poly.pdbx_strand_id
1 'polypeptide(L)'
;MIFGPDPSAILLIFLLAALAVVSAIGLLWVLVALLFARTRAHLRRNPRRYGCLVVVSLVFAGLGGTMWRDFQRIDAESEARQQALNPRLEAELRLGELSFPAGSQAHLVTLDAEDWQGKPQAHGLESLKAIELPEPQDVLGMPVSAIDFSPGYSESRLRLEQDRVIEDWSCAASEWVSFRREAQDTYRPSRWRFDQCNLVPGVHVAGVIWPAGTVLSGDRQGWMLRAEDADDLDIALDGLHLSSLRLYLDSQRRVEKWDGQLARPATLGEWLYPQGTRVRGDERGAWLFSPTGEHDAINQRTGEKVAEGQSILQRRGDTTPVTIKPNSEVGVIDWFVVTPAQ
;
A
#
# COMPACT_ATOMS: atom_id res chain seq x y z
N MET A 1 1.86 23.55 2.75
CA MET A 1 1.62 23.02 4.11
C MET A 1 0.13 23.10 4.36
N ILE A 2 -0.55 21.96 4.33
CA ILE A 2 -1.98 21.89 4.70
C ILE A 2 -1.99 21.94 6.22
N PHE A 3 -2.26 23.12 6.79
CA PHE A 3 -2.48 23.24 8.22
C PHE A 3 -3.75 22.43 8.53
N GLY A 4 -3.57 21.25 9.15
CA GLY A 4 -4.69 20.58 9.81
C GLY A 4 -5.30 21.53 10.84
N PRO A 5 -6.60 21.39 11.15
CA PRO A 5 -7.26 22.29 12.09
C PRO A 5 -6.49 22.32 13.41
N ASP A 6 -6.24 23.52 13.93
CA ASP A 6 -5.45 23.72 15.15
C ASP A 6 -5.97 22.80 16.27
N PRO A 7 -5.11 22.10 17.03
CA PRO A 7 -5.55 21.17 18.06
C PRO A 7 -6.41 21.83 19.14
N SER A 8 -6.23 23.13 19.35
CA SER A 8 -7.09 23.96 20.21
C SER A 8 -8.51 24.14 19.65
N ALA A 9 -8.66 24.27 18.34
CA ALA A 9 -9.97 24.35 17.68
C ALA A 9 -10.73 23.03 17.77
N ILE A 10 -10.04 21.90 17.59
CA ILE A 10 -10.62 20.55 17.74
C ILE A 10 -11.12 20.35 19.18
N LEU A 11 -10.30 20.73 20.18
CA LEU A 11 -10.66 20.60 21.59
C LEU A 11 -11.85 21.51 21.96
N LEU A 12 -11.91 22.72 21.40
CA LEU A 12 -13.01 23.65 21.60
C LEU A 12 -14.31 23.13 20.98
N ILE A 13 -14.25 22.58 19.75
CA ILE A 13 -15.37 21.91 19.10
C ILE A 13 -15.89 20.75 19.96
N PHE A 14 -14.99 19.90 20.47
CA PHE A 14 -15.37 18.77 21.32
C PHE A 14 -16.02 19.23 22.63
N LEU A 15 -15.48 20.28 23.26
CA LEU A 15 -16.01 20.85 24.50
C LEU A 15 -17.41 21.46 24.30
N LEU A 16 -17.62 22.17 23.18
CA LEU A 16 -18.93 22.71 22.83
C LEU A 16 -19.95 21.60 22.56
N ALA A 17 -19.55 20.54 21.85
CA ALA A 17 -20.41 19.39 21.60
C ALA A 17 -20.80 18.66 22.89
N ALA A 18 -19.83 18.40 23.78
CA ALA A 18 -20.10 17.80 25.09
C ALA A 18 -21.04 18.65 25.95
N LEU A 19 -20.84 19.98 25.95
CA LEU A 19 -21.70 20.90 26.68
C LEU A 19 -23.13 20.95 26.12
N ALA A 20 -23.28 20.85 24.80
CA ALA A 20 -24.58 20.75 24.14
C ALA A 20 -25.31 19.46 24.53
N VAL A 21 -24.63 18.32 24.57
CA VAL A 21 -25.19 17.02 25.00
C VAL A 21 -25.64 17.08 26.46
N VAL A 22 -24.78 17.57 27.36
CA VAL A 22 -25.11 17.72 28.79
C VAL A 22 -26.29 18.67 28.98
N SER A 23 -26.34 19.74 28.20
CA SER A 23 -27.45 20.71 28.22
C SER A 23 -28.77 20.12 27.72
N ALA A 24 -28.74 19.32 26.65
CA ALA A 24 -29.92 18.60 26.15
C ALA A 24 -30.45 17.59 27.17
N ILE A 25 -29.56 16.80 27.80
CA ILE A 25 -29.90 15.88 28.89
C ILE A 25 -30.49 16.67 30.08
N GLY A 26 -29.88 17.80 30.45
CA GLY A 26 -30.36 18.67 31.52
C GLY A 26 -31.76 19.24 31.26
N LEU A 27 -32.04 19.69 30.04
CA LEU A 27 -33.37 20.15 29.62
C LEU A 27 -34.41 19.04 29.68
N LEU A 28 -34.05 17.83 29.23
CA LEU A 28 -34.91 16.65 29.31
C LEU A 28 -35.25 16.30 30.77
N TRP A 29 -34.27 16.39 31.67
CA TRP A 29 -34.49 16.22 33.11
C TRP A 29 -35.41 17.28 33.71
N VAL A 30 -35.26 18.55 33.31
CA VAL A 30 -36.17 19.63 33.75
C VAL A 30 -37.59 19.38 33.24
N LEU A 31 -37.75 18.96 31.99
CA LEU A 31 -39.05 18.57 31.42
C LEU A 31 -39.70 17.42 32.20
N VAL A 32 -38.94 16.36 32.50
CA VAL A 32 -39.42 15.24 33.33
C VAL A 32 -39.78 15.70 34.75
N ALA A 33 -38.95 16.54 35.37
CA ALA A 33 -39.20 17.07 36.72
C ALA A 33 -40.44 17.97 36.79
N LEU A 34 -40.86 18.59 35.68
CA LEU A 34 -42.11 19.34 35.60
C LEU A 34 -43.34 18.42 35.62
N LEU A 35 -43.22 17.14 35.24
CA LEU A 35 -44.34 16.18 35.25
C LEU A 35 -44.70 15.72 36.68
N PHE A 36 -43.75 15.72 37.62
CA PHE A 36 -43.97 15.30 39.00
C PHE A 36 -44.32 16.49 39.93
N ALA A 37 -45.39 16.37 40.71
CA ALA A 37 -45.93 17.47 41.54
C ALA A 37 -44.95 17.96 42.64
N ARG A 38 -44.19 17.05 43.24
CA ARG A 38 -43.26 17.34 44.35
C ARG A 38 -42.03 18.13 43.89
N THR A 39 -41.49 17.80 42.72
CA THR A 39 -40.35 18.49 42.08
C THR A 39 -40.77 19.81 41.45
N ARG A 40 -41.98 19.88 40.87
CA ARG A 40 -42.56 21.13 40.35
C ARG A 40 -42.65 22.22 41.43
N ALA A 41 -43.05 21.87 42.65
CA ALA A 41 -43.10 22.81 43.78
C ALA A 41 -41.70 23.33 44.16
N HIS A 42 -40.66 22.50 44.06
CA HIS A 42 -39.27 22.89 44.30
C HIS A 42 -38.73 23.84 43.22
N LEU A 43 -39.00 23.54 41.95
CA LEU A 43 -38.63 24.39 40.80
C LEU A 43 -39.26 25.79 40.91
N ARG A 44 -40.54 25.88 41.29
CA ARG A 44 -41.25 27.17 41.46
C ARG A 44 -40.77 28.01 42.64
N ARG A 45 -40.13 27.41 43.65
CA ARG A 45 -39.56 28.16 44.80
C ARG A 45 -38.29 28.93 44.42
N ASN A 46 -37.55 28.49 43.40
CA ASN A 46 -36.30 29.11 42.98
C ASN A 46 -36.30 29.48 41.48
N PRO A 47 -37.25 30.32 41.01
CA PRO A 47 -37.50 30.53 39.58
C PRO A 47 -36.32 31.16 38.84
N ARG A 48 -35.54 32.03 39.50
CA ARG A 48 -34.39 32.70 38.87
C ARG A 48 -33.24 31.75 38.54
N ARG A 49 -32.89 30.84 39.46
CA ARG A 49 -31.75 29.92 39.28
C ARG A 49 -32.03 28.89 38.18
N TYR A 50 -33.21 28.28 38.21
CA TYR A 50 -33.61 27.32 37.18
C TYR A 50 -33.93 28.00 35.84
N GLY A 51 -34.49 29.22 35.86
CA GLY A 51 -34.68 30.02 34.65
C GLY A 51 -33.36 30.31 33.92
N CYS A 52 -32.32 30.75 34.64
CA CYS A 52 -30.99 30.95 34.04
C CYS A 52 -30.40 29.65 33.47
N LEU A 53 -30.49 28.54 34.21
CA LEU A 53 -29.99 27.23 33.73
C LEU A 53 -30.73 26.75 32.48
N VAL A 54 -32.05 26.92 32.42
CA VAL A 54 -32.85 26.54 31.24
C VAL A 54 -32.48 27.41 30.05
N VAL A 55 -32.32 28.73 30.22
CA VAL A 55 -31.91 29.63 29.13
C VAL A 55 -30.52 29.26 28.61
N VAL A 56 -29.53 29.06 29.50
CA VAL A 56 -28.18 28.66 29.11
C VAL A 56 -28.19 27.31 28.39
N SER A 57 -28.93 26.33 28.93
CA SER A 57 -29.03 25.01 28.31
C SER A 57 -29.72 25.05 26.95
N LEU A 58 -30.74 25.91 26.77
CA LEU A 58 -31.40 26.11 25.48
C LEU A 58 -30.45 26.72 24.45
N VAL A 59 -29.58 27.65 24.85
CA VAL A 59 -28.56 28.22 23.95
C VAL A 59 -27.60 27.13 23.48
N PHE A 60 -27.02 26.34 24.40
CA PHE A 60 -26.07 25.29 24.03
C PHE A 60 -26.72 24.14 23.25
N ALA A 61 -27.93 23.71 23.63
CA ALA A 61 -28.66 22.70 22.88
C ALA A 61 -29.08 23.21 21.48
N GLY A 62 -29.45 24.49 21.36
CA GLY A 62 -29.74 25.13 20.08
C GLY A 62 -28.52 25.18 19.16
N LEU A 63 -27.37 25.63 19.68
CA LEU A 63 -26.10 25.64 18.94
C LEU A 63 -25.64 24.22 18.55
N GLY A 64 -25.78 23.24 19.45
CA GLY A 64 -25.48 21.85 19.13
C GLY A 64 -26.41 21.28 18.05
N GLY A 65 -27.69 21.65 18.07
CA GLY A 65 -28.67 21.25 17.06
C GLY A 65 -28.39 21.83 15.68
N THR A 66 -27.93 23.09 15.59
CA THR A 66 -27.51 23.68 14.30
C THR A 66 -26.25 23.02 13.79
N MET A 67 -25.25 22.82 14.66
CA MET A 67 -24.00 22.14 14.32
C MET A 67 -24.24 20.71 13.82
N TRP A 68 -25.13 19.96 14.47
CA TRP A 68 -25.54 18.63 14.05
C TRP A 68 -26.17 18.60 12.65
N ARG A 69 -27.03 19.58 12.35
CA ARG A 69 -27.63 19.71 11.00
C ARG A 69 -26.58 20.03 9.94
N ASP A 70 -25.63 20.90 10.26
CA ASP A 70 -24.56 21.25 9.34
C ASP A 70 -23.66 20.05 9.05
N PHE A 71 -23.32 19.25 10.08
CA PHE A 71 -22.61 17.98 9.87
C PHE A 71 -23.40 17.01 9.00
N GLN A 72 -24.68 16.78 9.29
CA GLN A 72 -25.51 15.90 8.44
C GLN A 72 -25.58 16.36 6.99
N ARG A 73 -25.60 17.69 6.76
CA ARG A 73 -25.57 18.25 5.41
C ARG A 73 -24.22 17.99 4.73
N ILE A 74 -23.11 18.19 5.43
CA ILE A 74 -21.76 17.91 4.90
C ILE A 74 -21.60 16.43 4.57
N ASP A 75 -22.08 15.55 5.46
CA ASP A 75 -22.04 14.10 5.24
C ASP A 75 -22.87 13.72 4.02
N ALA A 76 -24.10 14.22 3.90
CA ALA A 76 -24.96 13.98 2.74
C ALA A 76 -24.36 14.51 1.43
N GLU A 77 -23.75 15.70 1.46
CA GLU A 77 -23.04 16.27 0.30
C GLU A 77 -21.80 15.45 -0.06
N SER A 78 -21.08 14.92 0.92
CA SER A 78 -19.93 14.03 0.72
C SER A 78 -20.34 12.70 0.11
N GLU A 79 -21.38 12.06 0.65
CA GLU A 79 -21.95 10.82 0.12
C GLU A 79 -22.47 11.01 -1.31
N ALA A 80 -23.19 12.10 -1.58
CA ALA A 80 -23.67 12.42 -2.92
C ALA A 80 -22.51 12.61 -3.92
N ARG A 81 -21.43 13.28 -3.51
CA ARG A 81 -20.21 13.40 -4.34
C ARG A 81 -19.54 12.06 -4.57
N GLN A 82 -19.41 11.23 -3.54
CA GLN A 82 -18.86 9.89 -3.68
C GLN A 82 -19.70 9.04 -4.63
N GLN A 83 -21.03 9.06 -4.52
CA GLN A 83 -21.92 8.35 -5.45
C GLN A 83 -21.76 8.86 -6.88
N ALA A 84 -21.62 10.18 -7.06
CA ALA A 84 -21.44 10.77 -8.38
C ALA A 84 -20.07 10.43 -9.01
N LEU A 85 -19.04 10.19 -8.19
CA LEU A 85 -17.73 9.69 -8.64
C LEU A 85 -17.73 8.18 -8.94
N ASN A 86 -18.76 7.46 -8.48
CA ASN A 86 -18.89 6.02 -8.67
C ASN A 86 -20.17 5.65 -9.45
N PRO A 87 -20.39 6.17 -10.68
CA PRO A 87 -21.59 5.88 -11.44
C PRO A 87 -21.59 4.43 -11.97
N ARG A 88 -22.78 3.84 -12.07
CA ARG A 88 -22.99 2.55 -12.75
C ARG A 88 -23.45 2.81 -14.18
N LEU A 89 -22.84 2.13 -15.14
CA LEU A 89 -23.16 2.31 -16.56
C LEU A 89 -24.58 1.79 -16.86
N GLU A 90 -25.45 2.62 -17.41
CA GLU A 90 -26.80 2.21 -17.83
C GLU A 90 -26.82 1.51 -19.20
N ALA A 91 -25.83 1.80 -20.03
CA ALA A 91 -25.66 1.26 -21.37
C ALA A 91 -24.21 0.86 -21.62
N GLU A 92 -23.98 0.11 -22.69
CA GLU A 92 -22.62 -0.23 -23.13
C GLU A 92 -21.83 1.05 -23.44
N LEU A 93 -20.63 1.16 -22.87
CA LEU A 93 -19.73 2.28 -23.10
C LEU A 93 -18.48 1.78 -23.83
N ARG A 94 -18.15 2.39 -24.97
CA ARG A 94 -16.93 2.07 -25.71
C ARG A 94 -15.91 3.20 -25.58
N LEU A 95 -14.75 2.89 -24.99
CA LEU A 95 -13.60 3.78 -24.91
C LEU A 95 -12.43 3.14 -25.66
N GLY A 96 -12.11 3.70 -26.83
CA GLY A 96 -11.04 3.17 -27.69
C GLY A 96 -11.29 1.71 -28.11
N GLU A 97 -10.39 0.83 -27.69
CA GLU A 97 -10.46 -0.62 -27.93
C GLU A 97 -11.23 -1.38 -26.85
N LEU A 98 -11.59 -0.74 -25.75
CA LEU A 98 -12.35 -1.32 -24.65
C LEU A 98 -13.84 -1.05 -24.81
N SER A 99 -14.66 -2.07 -24.61
CA SER A 99 -16.11 -1.95 -24.47
C SER A 99 -16.51 -2.43 -23.08
N PHE A 100 -17.30 -1.65 -22.37
CA PHE A 100 -17.77 -1.94 -21.03
C PHE A 100 -19.27 -2.19 -21.08
N PRO A 101 -19.75 -3.35 -20.61
CA PRO A 101 -21.17 -3.66 -20.63
C PRO A 101 -21.96 -2.77 -19.66
N ALA A 102 -23.27 -2.68 -19.89
CA ALA A 102 -24.19 -2.11 -18.93
C ALA A 102 -24.07 -2.84 -17.58
N GLY A 103 -24.17 -2.09 -16.49
CA GLY A 103 -24.00 -2.60 -15.14
C GLY A 103 -22.55 -2.56 -14.62
N SER A 104 -21.57 -2.16 -15.42
CA SER A 104 -20.19 -1.92 -14.93
C SER A 104 -20.14 -0.72 -13.99
N GLN A 105 -19.32 -0.80 -12.94
CA GLN A 105 -19.13 0.24 -11.94
C GLN A 105 -17.90 1.08 -12.33
N ALA A 106 -18.10 2.31 -12.76
CA ALA A 106 -17.00 3.23 -13.07
C ALA A 106 -16.57 3.97 -11.80
N HIS A 107 -15.26 4.16 -11.63
CA HIS A 107 -14.66 4.98 -10.58
C HIS A 107 -13.94 6.15 -11.24
N LEU A 108 -14.38 7.37 -10.99
CA LEU A 108 -13.85 8.60 -11.58
C LEU A 108 -12.95 9.33 -10.57
N VAL A 109 -11.94 10.05 -11.06
CA VAL A 109 -11.11 10.90 -10.20
C VAL A 109 -11.86 12.18 -9.83
N THR A 110 -12.52 12.80 -10.80
CA THR A 110 -13.17 14.10 -10.62
C THR A 110 -14.34 14.28 -11.60
N LEU A 111 -15.34 15.05 -11.18
CA LEU A 111 -16.41 15.52 -12.05
C LEU A 111 -16.17 16.95 -12.53
N ASP A 112 -15.22 17.65 -11.90
CA ASP A 112 -14.93 19.06 -12.15
C ASP A 112 -13.97 19.22 -13.32
N ALA A 113 -14.31 20.10 -14.26
CA ALA A 113 -13.52 20.34 -15.47
C ALA A 113 -12.20 21.08 -15.24
N GLU A 114 -12.06 21.77 -14.11
CA GLU A 114 -10.88 22.55 -13.74
C GLU A 114 -10.33 22.11 -12.39
N ASP A 115 -9.01 22.19 -12.23
CA ASP A 115 -8.34 21.96 -10.96
C ASP A 115 -8.49 23.16 -10.00
N TRP A 116 -7.94 23.03 -8.79
CA TRP A 116 -7.99 24.11 -7.78
C TRP A 116 -7.21 25.38 -8.17
N GLN A 117 -6.40 25.34 -9.23
CA GLN A 117 -5.70 26.49 -9.82
C GLN A 117 -6.46 27.08 -11.01
N GLY A 118 -7.64 26.56 -11.37
CA GLY A 118 -8.40 26.95 -12.54
C GLY A 118 -7.81 26.44 -13.86
N LYS A 119 -6.96 25.40 -13.82
CA LYS A 119 -6.43 24.78 -15.04
C LYS A 119 -7.36 23.66 -15.50
N PRO A 120 -7.59 23.50 -16.81
CA PRO A 120 -8.37 22.40 -17.35
C PRO A 120 -7.79 21.03 -16.93
N GLN A 121 -8.65 20.11 -16.51
CA GLN A 121 -8.32 18.71 -16.18
C GLN A 121 -9.30 17.73 -16.84
N ALA A 122 -8.88 16.47 -16.97
CA ALA A 122 -9.77 15.40 -17.40
C ALA A 122 -10.89 15.23 -16.36
N HIS A 123 -12.14 15.19 -16.81
CA HIS A 123 -13.32 15.12 -15.96
C HIS A 123 -14.36 14.17 -16.54
N GLY A 124 -15.30 13.70 -15.70
CA GLY A 124 -16.29 12.72 -16.14
C GLY A 124 -15.62 11.42 -16.58
N LEU A 125 -16.10 10.80 -17.67
CA LEU A 125 -15.55 9.53 -18.18
C LEU A 125 -14.09 9.64 -18.67
N GLU A 126 -13.59 10.82 -19.00
CA GLU A 126 -12.18 10.99 -19.35
C GLU A 126 -11.26 10.88 -18.11
N SER A 127 -11.82 11.09 -16.92
CA SER A 127 -11.15 10.92 -15.62
C SER A 127 -11.32 9.50 -15.04
N LEU A 128 -11.68 8.53 -15.87
CA LEU A 128 -11.89 7.14 -15.45
C LEU A 128 -10.62 6.61 -14.78
N LYS A 129 -10.72 6.37 -13.48
CA LYS A 129 -9.66 5.80 -12.65
C LYS A 129 -9.67 4.30 -12.78
N ALA A 130 -10.80 3.68 -12.53
CA ALA A 130 -10.95 2.23 -12.59
C ALA A 130 -12.37 1.87 -13.02
N ILE A 131 -12.56 0.64 -13.45
CA ILE A 131 -13.87 0.09 -13.73
C ILE A 131 -13.94 -1.35 -13.24
N GLU A 132 -15.00 -1.68 -12.50
CA GLU A 132 -15.33 -3.04 -12.11
C GLU A 132 -16.41 -3.58 -13.06
N LEU A 133 -16.18 -4.79 -13.54
CA LEU A 133 -17.04 -5.43 -14.53
C LEU A 133 -18.09 -6.31 -13.84
N PRO A 134 -19.34 -6.34 -14.33
CA PRO A 134 -20.38 -7.17 -13.75
C PRO A 134 -20.15 -8.67 -14.00
N GLU A 135 -19.49 -8.99 -15.11
CA GLU A 135 -19.04 -10.33 -15.49
C GLU A 135 -17.62 -10.24 -16.07
N PRO A 136 -16.79 -11.30 -15.92
CA PRO A 136 -15.44 -11.27 -16.46
C PRO A 136 -15.41 -11.06 -17.98
N GLN A 137 -14.53 -10.17 -18.44
CA GLN A 137 -14.35 -9.86 -19.85
C GLN A 137 -12.94 -10.19 -20.31
N ASP A 138 -12.78 -10.64 -21.55
CA ASP A 138 -11.47 -10.86 -22.14
C ASP A 138 -10.82 -9.53 -22.55
N VAL A 139 -9.67 -9.22 -21.95
CA VAL A 139 -8.79 -8.10 -22.34
C VAL A 139 -7.40 -8.69 -22.58
N LEU A 140 -6.83 -8.47 -23.77
CA LEU A 140 -5.54 -9.05 -24.16
C LEU A 140 -5.46 -10.59 -24.00
N GLY A 141 -6.60 -11.28 -24.19
CA GLY A 141 -6.70 -12.73 -24.03
C GLY A 141 -6.67 -13.20 -22.57
N MET A 142 -6.89 -12.29 -21.62
CA MET A 142 -7.03 -12.58 -20.19
C MET A 142 -8.45 -12.26 -19.73
N PRO A 143 -9.13 -13.17 -19.02
CA PRO A 143 -10.40 -12.86 -18.37
C PRO A 143 -10.14 -12.01 -17.13
N VAL A 144 -10.70 -10.80 -17.12
CA VAL A 144 -10.49 -9.81 -16.06
C VAL A 144 -11.80 -9.40 -15.42
N SER A 145 -11.78 -9.12 -14.12
CA SER A 145 -12.94 -8.63 -13.36
C SER A 145 -12.90 -7.13 -13.09
N ALA A 146 -11.74 -6.50 -13.23
CA ALA A 146 -11.58 -5.06 -13.10
C ALA A 146 -10.38 -4.54 -13.91
N ILE A 147 -10.46 -3.27 -14.30
CA ILE A 147 -9.38 -2.54 -14.97
C ILE A 147 -9.12 -1.26 -14.18
N ASP A 148 -7.86 -1.02 -13.83
CA ASP A 148 -7.40 0.24 -13.26
C ASP A 148 -6.56 0.97 -14.31
N PHE A 149 -6.97 2.18 -14.66
CA PHE A 149 -6.28 3.01 -15.62
C PHE A 149 -5.23 3.90 -14.98
N SER A 150 -5.19 4.05 -13.64
CA SER A 150 -4.21 4.91 -12.94
C SER A 150 -3.95 6.25 -13.67
N PRO A 151 -4.96 7.13 -13.85
CA PRO A 151 -4.83 8.37 -14.60
C PRO A 151 -3.71 9.25 -14.03
N GLY A 152 -2.89 9.82 -14.91
CA GLY A 152 -1.67 10.56 -14.54
C GLY A 152 -0.42 9.69 -14.39
N TYR A 153 -0.55 8.37 -14.39
CA TYR A 153 0.56 7.43 -14.40
C TYR A 153 0.68 6.74 -15.77
N SER A 154 1.88 6.25 -16.08
CA SER A 154 2.21 5.50 -17.29
C SER A 154 1.96 3.99 -17.15
N GLU A 155 0.99 3.61 -16.31
CA GLU A 155 0.61 2.22 -16.06
C GLU A 155 -0.91 2.03 -16.16
N SER A 156 -1.32 0.84 -16.56
CA SER A 156 -2.67 0.31 -16.38
C SER A 156 -2.56 -1.06 -15.72
N ARG A 157 -3.57 -1.44 -14.95
CA ARG A 157 -3.62 -2.74 -14.27
C ARG A 157 -4.90 -3.49 -14.60
N LEU A 158 -4.78 -4.81 -14.71
CA LEU A 158 -5.87 -5.73 -14.98
C LEU A 158 -5.97 -6.71 -13.81
N ARG A 159 -7.15 -6.85 -13.20
CA ARG A 159 -7.38 -7.86 -12.15
C ARG A 159 -7.82 -9.16 -12.79
N LEU A 160 -7.00 -10.20 -12.65
CA LEU A 160 -7.27 -11.52 -13.23
C LEU A 160 -8.41 -12.21 -12.50
N GLU A 161 -9.28 -12.91 -13.24
CA GLU A 161 -10.33 -13.74 -12.63
C GLU A 161 -9.80 -15.12 -12.20
N GLN A 162 -8.84 -15.65 -12.96
CA GLN A 162 -8.26 -16.98 -12.76
C GLN A 162 -6.76 -16.96 -13.03
N ASP A 163 -6.05 -18.01 -12.61
CA ASP A 163 -4.63 -18.17 -12.91
C ASP A 163 -4.41 -18.19 -14.43
N ARG A 164 -3.43 -17.43 -14.91
CA ARG A 164 -3.14 -17.32 -16.34
C ARG A 164 -1.65 -17.31 -16.60
N VAL A 165 -1.27 -17.92 -17.73
CA VAL A 165 0.08 -17.83 -18.25
C VAL A 165 0.20 -16.58 -19.12
N ILE A 166 1.08 -15.66 -18.74
CA ILE A 166 1.34 -14.39 -19.43
C ILE A 166 2.84 -14.31 -19.70
N GLU A 167 3.26 -14.14 -20.96
CA GLU A 167 4.67 -14.17 -21.38
C GLU A 167 5.43 -15.39 -20.78
N ASP A 168 4.77 -16.56 -20.81
CA ASP A 168 5.26 -17.84 -20.28
C ASP A 168 5.47 -17.88 -18.74
N TRP A 169 4.82 -16.98 -17.99
CA TRP A 169 4.82 -16.94 -16.52
C TRP A 169 3.42 -17.17 -15.96
N SER A 170 3.30 -18.00 -14.92
CA SER A 170 2.00 -18.26 -14.27
C SER A 170 1.68 -17.16 -13.25
N CYS A 171 0.83 -16.21 -13.66
CA CYS A 171 0.33 -15.14 -12.81
C CYS A 171 -0.94 -15.59 -12.07
N ALA A 172 -1.06 -15.20 -10.81
CA ALA A 172 -2.11 -15.64 -9.89
C ALA A 172 -3.48 -14.97 -10.17
N ALA A 173 -4.55 -15.73 -9.93
CA ALA A 173 -5.93 -15.25 -9.92
C ALA A 173 -6.15 -14.17 -8.86
N SER A 174 -7.16 -13.31 -9.07
CA SER A 174 -7.56 -12.21 -8.17
C SER A 174 -6.50 -11.14 -7.92
N GLU A 175 -5.31 -11.29 -8.52
CA GLU A 175 -4.20 -10.35 -8.43
C GLU A 175 -4.17 -9.38 -9.62
N TRP A 176 -3.50 -8.26 -9.42
CA TRP A 176 -3.31 -7.26 -10.46
C TRP A 176 -2.10 -7.58 -11.34
N VAL A 177 -2.29 -7.54 -12.65
CA VAL A 177 -1.23 -7.53 -13.65
C VAL A 177 -1.08 -6.10 -14.15
N SER A 178 0.12 -5.54 -14.03
CA SER A 178 0.40 -4.18 -14.46
C SER A 178 1.08 -4.16 -15.82
N PHE A 179 0.73 -3.13 -16.58
CA PHE A 179 1.24 -2.88 -17.92
C PHE A 179 1.70 -1.44 -18.04
N ARG A 180 2.87 -1.24 -18.62
CA ARG A 180 3.37 0.08 -19.02
C ARG A 180 2.65 0.54 -20.28
N ARG A 181 2.32 1.83 -20.32
CA ARG A 181 1.65 2.47 -21.46
C ARG A 181 1.97 3.97 -21.54
N GLU A 182 1.74 4.54 -22.71
CA GLU A 182 1.72 5.99 -22.88
C GLU A 182 0.34 6.56 -22.49
N ALA A 183 0.28 7.86 -22.19
CA ALA A 183 -0.96 8.52 -21.80
C ALA A 183 -2.04 8.46 -22.91
N GLN A 184 -1.64 8.56 -24.17
CA GLN A 184 -2.54 8.48 -25.33
C GLN A 184 -3.11 7.08 -25.58
N ASP A 185 -2.49 6.04 -25.03
CA ASP A 185 -2.87 4.65 -25.20
C ASP A 185 -3.67 4.11 -23.98
N THR A 186 -4.15 5.00 -23.10
CA THR A 186 -4.93 4.65 -21.90
C THR A 186 -6.09 3.71 -22.20
N TYR A 187 -6.76 3.85 -23.34
CA TYR A 187 -7.90 3.01 -23.74
C TYR A 187 -7.58 2.08 -24.92
N ARG A 188 -6.31 1.73 -25.10
CA ARG A 188 -5.81 0.87 -26.20
C ARG A 188 -4.92 -0.25 -25.66
N PRO A 189 -5.52 -1.32 -25.09
CA PRO A 189 -4.76 -2.42 -24.52
C PRO A 189 -3.78 -3.05 -25.50
N SER A 190 -4.04 -3.03 -26.80
CA SER A 190 -3.13 -3.57 -27.83
C SER A 190 -1.74 -2.89 -27.84
N ARG A 191 -1.62 -1.69 -27.25
CA ARG A 191 -0.37 -0.92 -27.13
C ARG A 191 0.29 -1.03 -25.76
N TRP A 192 -0.37 -1.69 -24.81
CA TRP A 192 0.16 -1.89 -23.47
C TRP A 192 1.26 -2.94 -23.51
N ARG A 193 2.29 -2.74 -22.69
CA ARG A 193 3.42 -3.66 -22.56
C ARG A 193 3.43 -4.22 -21.16
N PHE A 194 3.55 -5.54 -21.04
CA PHE A 194 3.68 -6.19 -19.75
C PHE A 194 4.77 -5.52 -18.91
N ASP A 195 4.51 -5.39 -17.61
CA ASP A 195 5.45 -4.80 -16.66
C ASP A 195 5.64 -5.69 -15.44
N GLN A 196 4.55 -6.11 -14.80
CA GLN A 196 4.62 -6.96 -13.60
C GLN A 196 3.33 -7.76 -13.35
N CYS A 197 3.46 -8.88 -12.65
CA CYS A 197 2.35 -9.63 -12.08
C CYS A 197 2.76 -10.37 -10.79
N ASN A 198 1.78 -10.74 -9.98
CA ASN A 198 2.01 -11.65 -8.85
C ASN A 198 2.00 -13.09 -9.36
N LEU A 199 3.00 -13.87 -9.00
CA LEU A 199 3.13 -15.28 -9.42
C LEU A 199 2.23 -16.19 -8.59
N VAL A 200 1.77 -17.27 -9.24
CA VAL A 200 1.17 -18.41 -8.54
C VAL A 200 2.17 -18.96 -7.52
N PRO A 201 1.76 -19.20 -6.27
CA PRO A 201 2.66 -19.74 -5.25
C PRO A 201 3.14 -21.16 -5.60
N GLY A 202 4.37 -21.50 -5.19
CA GLY A 202 4.95 -22.82 -5.39
C GLY A 202 5.61 -23.03 -6.75
N VAL A 203 5.68 -22.00 -7.60
CA VAL A 203 6.39 -22.05 -8.88
C VAL A 203 7.88 -22.25 -8.64
N HIS A 204 8.47 -23.20 -9.37
CA HIS A 204 9.87 -23.55 -9.26
C HIS A 204 10.69 -22.87 -10.37
N VAL A 205 11.53 -21.91 -10.01
CA VAL A 205 12.36 -21.14 -10.93
C VAL A 205 13.77 -21.04 -10.37
N ALA A 206 14.76 -21.40 -11.18
CA ALA A 206 16.18 -21.33 -10.81
C ALA A 206 16.54 -22.04 -9.48
N GLY A 207 15.92 -23.19 -9.20
CA GLY A 207 16.20 -23.96 -7.98
C GLY A 207 15.48 -23.42 -6.73
N VAL A 208 14.62 -22.40 -6.88
CA VAL A 208 13.85 -21.78 -5.79
C VAL A 208 12.37 -22.05 -5.97
N ILE A 209 11.71 -22.50 -4.91
CA ILE A 209 10.26 -22.58 -4.81
C ILE A 209 9.76 -21.23 -4.31
N TRP A 210 9.08 -20.47 -5.17
CA TRP A 210 8.67 -19.10 -4.86
C TRP A 210 7.41 -19.07 -3.99
N PRO A 211 7.40 -18.28 -2.90
CA PRO A 211 6.26 -18.19 -1.99
C PRO A 211 5.12 -17.35 -2.58
N ALA A 212 3.98 -17.35 -1.89
CA ALA A 212 2.88 -16.41 -2.17
C ALA A 212 3.35 -14.96 -2.02
N GLY A 213 2.76 -14.06 -2.81
CA GLY A 213 3.15 -12.64 -2.83
C GLY A 213 4.44 -12.36 -3.61
N THR A 214 5.01 -13.37 -4.30
CA THR A 214 6.14 -13.15 -5.21
C THR A 214 5.70 -12.29 -6.38
N VAL A 215 6.40 -11.18 -6.59
CA VAL A 215 6.17 -10.26 -7.71
C VAL A 215 7.18 -10.57 -8.81
N LEU A 216 6.70 -10.88 -10.00
CA LEU A 216 7.48 -10.90 -11.22
C LEU A 216 7.38 -9.52 -11.88
N SER A 217 8.51 -8.96 -12.30
CA SER A 217 8.55 -7.76 -13.13
C SER A 217 9.59 -7.89 -14.24
N GLY A 218 9.43 -7.14 -15.32
CA GLY A 218 10.37 -7.12 -16.43
C GLY A 218 9.70 -7.41 -17.75
N ASP A 219 10.51 -7.80 -18.73
CA ASP A 219 10.06 -8.13 -20.08
C ASP A 219 10.98 -9.17 -20.72
N ARG A 220 10.84 -9.40 -22.03
CA ARG A 220 11.62 -10.42 -22.74
C ARG A 220 13.12 -10.17 -22.73
N GLN A 221 13.60 -8.98 -22.36
CA GLN A 221 15.04 -8.71 -22.23
C GLN A 221 15.60 -9.25 -20.91
N GLY A 222 14.77 -9.34 -19.87
CA GLY A 222 15.16 -9.82 -18.57
C GLY A 222 14.03 -9.71 -17.55
N TRP A 223 14.09 -10.57 -16.55
CA TRP A 223 13.05 -10.71 -15.53
C TRP A 223 13.65 -10.51 -14.14
N MET A 224 12.85 -9.94 -13.24
CA MET A 224 13.15 -9.85 -11.82
C MET A 224 12.02 -10.48 -11.03
N LEU A 225 12.33 -11.49 -10.22
CA LEU A 225 11.42 -12.05 -9.24
C LEU A 225 11.77 -11.49 -7.87
N ARG A 226 10.77 -11.03 -7.11
CA ARG A 226 10.94 -10.39 -5.81
C ARG A 226 9.98 -10.98 -4.79
N ALA A 227 10.52 -11.40 -3.64
CA ALA A 227 9.77 -11.82 -2.46
C ALA A 227 10.40 -11.18 -1.21
N GLU A 228 9.71 -10.19 -0.63
CA GLU A 228 10.22 -9.40 0.52
C GLU A 228 9.12 -9.00 1.53
N ASP A 229 7.85 -9.03 1.11
CA ASP A 229 6.75 -8.35 1.79
C ASP A 229 5.88 -9.28 2.66
N ALA A 230 6.33 -10.51 2.92
CA ALA A 230 5.61 -11.48 3.75
C ALA A 230 6.33 -11.74 5.08
N ASP A 231 5.55 -11.83 6.14
CA ASP A 231 6.05 -12.17 7.48
C ASP A 231 6.65 -13.58 7.48
N ASP A 232 7.77 -13.76 8.20
CA ASP A 232 8.46 -15.04 8.38
C ASP A 232 8.85 -15.76 7.07
N LEU A 233 9.17 -15.01 6.02
CA LEU A 233 9.73 -15.55 4.78
C LEU A 233 10.99 -16.39 5.07
N ASP A 234 11.02 -17.61 4.53
CA ASP A 234 12.17 -18.51 4.58
C ASP A 234 12.32 -19.20 3.22
N ILE A 235 13.11 -18.57 2.35
CA ILE A 235 13.36 -18.99 0.98
C ILE A 235 14.69 -19.73 0.92
N ALA A 236 14.65 -21.00 0.51
CA ALA A 236 15.86 -21.80 0.34
C ALA A 236 16.49 -21.54 -1.04
N LEU A 237 17.77 -21.13 -1.06
CA LEU A 237 18.58 -20.98 -2.26
C LEU A 237 20.00 -21.47 -1.98
N ASP A 238 20.41 -22.53 -2.68
CA ASP A 238 21.78 -23.08 -2.60
C ASP A 238 22.28 -23.37 -1.16
N GLY A 239 21.38 -23.78 -0.27
CA GLY A 239 21.68 -24.06 1.14
C GLY A 239 21.61 -22.85 2.08
N LEU A 240 21.36 -21.66 1.54
CA LEU A 240 21.04 -20.46 2.32
C LEU A 240 19.53 -20.38 2.56
N HIS A 241 19.16 -19.86 3.73
CA HIS A 241 17.79 -19.57 4.12
C HIS A 241 17.61 -18.05 4.14
N LEU A 242 16.74 -17.52 3.28
CA LEU A 242 16.62 -16.09 3.01
C LEU A 242 15.25 -15.52 3.43
N SER A 243 15.25 -14.39 4.13
CA SER A 243 14.03 -13.64 4.52
C SER A 243 13.56 -12.68 3.43
N SER A 244 14.40 -12.43 2.45
CA SER A 244 14.06 -11.68 1.24
C SER A 244 14.91 -12.17 0.07
N LEU A 245 14.35 -12.16 -1.13
CA LEU A 245 15.05 -12.54 -2.35
C LEU A 245 14.58 -11.70 -3.54
N ARG A 246 15.54 -11.07 -4.22
CA ARG A 246 15.43 -10.53 -5.58
C ARG A 246 16.31 -11.36 -6.50
N LEU A 247 15.71 -12.04 -7.47
CA LEU A 247 16.42 -12.84 -8.46
C LEU A 247 16.29 -12.17 -9.82
N TYR A 248 17.42 -11.92 -10.48
CA TYR A 248 17.48 -11.35 -11.83
C TYR A 248 17.84 -12.44 -12.83
N LEU A 249 17.02 -12.52 -13.88
CA LEU A 249 17.14 -13.50 -14.95
C LEU A 249 17.36 -12.81 -16.29
N ASP A 250 18.19 -13.42 -17.14
CA ASP A 250 18.35 -13.01 -18.53
C ASP A 250 17.10 -13.35 -19.38
N SER A 251 17.12 -12.93 -20.65
CA SER A 251 16.10 -13.29 -21.65
C SER A 251 15.89 -14.81 -21.84
N GLN A 252 16.88 -15.63 -21.48
CA GLN A 252 16.84 -17.10 -21.53
C GLN A 252 16.44 -17.72 -20.18
N ARG A 253 16.01 -16.91 -19.21
CA ARG A 253 15.64 -17.30 -17.85
C ARG A 253 16.78 -17.92 -17.04
N ARG A 254 18.03 -17.60 -17.39
CA ARG A 254 19.20 -17.98 -16.60
C ARG A 254 19.49 -16.91 -15.57
N VAL A 255 19.93 -17.34 -14.39
CA VAL A 255 20.26 -16.43 -13.30
C VAL A 255 21.49 -15.62 -13.67
N GLU A 256 21.36 -14.30 -13.69
CA GLU A 256 22.49 -13.38 -13.83
C GLU A 256 23.05 -12.98 -12.47
N LYS A 257 22.15 -12.62 -11.55
CA LYS A 257 22.48 -12.21 -10.19
C LYS A 257 21.26 -12.33 -9.27
N TRP A 258 21.51 -12.29 -7.98
CA TRP A 258 20.46 -12.19 -6.96
C TRP A 258 20.95 -11.44 -5.74
N ASP A 259 20.00 -10.87 -5.02
CA ASP A 259 20.20 -10.17 -3.76
C ASP A 259 19.21 -10.71 -2.74
N GLY A 260 19.62 -10.91 -1.50
CA GLY A 260 18.74 -11.36 -0.43
C GLY A 260 19.28 -11.05 0.95
N GLN A 261 18.54 -11.48 1.96
CA GLN A 261 18.92 -11.32 3.36
C GLN A 261 18.76 -12.65 4.08
N LEU A 262 19.71 -13.03 4.95
CA LEU A 262 19.64 -14.29 5.69
C LEU A 262 18.48 -14.27 6.70
N ALA A 263 17.54 -15.23 6.58
CA ALA A 263 16.51 -15.49 7.57
C ALA A 263 17.06 -16.17 8.84
N ARG A 264 18.15 -16.92 8.70
CA ARG A 264 18.81 -17.66 9.78
C ARG A 264 20.33 -17.52 9.65
N PRO A 265 21.10 -17.64 10.75
CA PRO A 265 22.54 -17.68 10.65
C PRO A 265 23.02 -18.78 9.68
N ALA A 266 24.04 -18.48 8.88
CA ALA A 266 24.60 -19.41 7.91
C ALA A 266 26.10 -19.58 8.14
N THR A 267 26.60 -20.81 7.97
CA THR A 267 28.04 -21.09 8.05
C THR A 267 28.55 -21.51 6.68
N LEU A 268 29.56 -20.80 6.18
CA LEU A 268 30.25 -21.13 4.93
C LEU A 268 31.76 -21.15 5.17
N GLY A 269 32.35 -22.34 4.99
CA GLY A 269 33.73 -22.59 5.38
C GLY A 269 33.96 -22.32 6.87
N GLU A 270 34.90 -21.44 7.18
CA GLU A 270 35.22 -21.04 8.56
C GLU A 270 34.38 -19.87 9.08
N TRP A 271 33.50 -19.28 8.26
CA TRP A 271 32.78 -18.06 8.60
C TRP A 271 31.34 -18.35 9.00
N LEU A 272 30.95 -17.81 10.17
CA LEU A 272 29.57 -17.73 10.63
C LEU A 272 29.02 -16.34 10.30
N TYR A 273 27.96 -16.31 9.52
CA TYR A 273 27.18 -15.14 9.17
C TYR A 273 25.92 -15.09 10.02
N PRO A 274 25.64 -13.98 10.73
CA PRO A 274 24.42 -13.86 11.52
C PRO A 274 23.17 -13.70 10.64
N GLN A 275 22.00 -13.92 11.24
CA GLN A 275 20.72 -13.53 10.64
C GLN A 275 20.74 -12.04 10.27
N GLY A 276 20.04 -11.66 9.21
CA GLY A 276 19.99 -10.28 8.75
C GLY A 276 21.18 -9.85 7.89
N THR A 277 22.20 -10.69 7.74
CA THR A 277 23.30 -10.47 6.77
C THR A 277 22.74 -10.38 5.36
N ARG A 278 23.10 -9.32 4.63
CA ARG A 278 22.75 -9.19 3.20
C ARG A 278 23.68 -10.08 2.38
N VAL A 279 23.13 -10.77 1.40
CA VAL A 279 23.89 -11.66 0.52
C VAL A 279 23.58 -11.30 -0.92
N ARG A 280 24.63 -11.14 -1.73
CA ARG A 280 24.50 -11.02 -3.19
C ARG A 280 25.20 -12.19 -3.84
N GLY A 281 24.58 -12.80 -4.84
CA GLY A 281 25.21 -13.82 -5.66
C GLY A 281 25.18 -13.47 -7.14
N ASP A 282 26.14 -14.00 -7.88
CA ASP A 282 26.22 -13.88 -9.34
C ASP A 282 26.19 -15.25 -10.05
N GLU A 283 26.04 -15.22 -11.37
CA GLU A 283 26.09 -16.39 -12.25
C GLU A 283 27.38 -17.22 -12.13
N ARG A 284 28.47 -16.61 -11.64
CA ARG A 284 29.79 -17.24 -11.50
C ARG A 284 29.96 -17.94 -10.16
N GLY A 285 28.91 -17.94 -9.34
CA GLY A 285 28.90 -18.51 -8.00
C GLY A 285 29.75 -17.72 -7.02
N ALA A 286 30.04 -16.44 -7.25
CA ALA A 286 30.63 -15.59 -6.24
C ALA A 286 29.52 -15.01 -5.35
N TRP A 287 29.66 -15.18 -4.05
CA TRP A 287 28.74 -14.67 -3.03
C TRP A 287 29.43 -13.59 -2.21
N LEU A 288 28.76 -12.47 -2.07
CA LEU A 288 29.17 -11.34 -1.26
C LEU A 288 28.27 -11.26 -0.04
N PHE A 289 28.85 -11.49 1.14
CA PHE A 289 28.15 -11.38 2.41
C PHE A 289 28.49 -10.06 3.07
N SER A 290 27.46 -9.27 3.39
CA SER A 290 27.58 -7.95 4.01
C SER A 290 26.79 -7.94 5.33
N PRO A 291 27.46 -8.11 6.48
CA PRO A 291 26.84 -7.99 7.79
C PRO A 291 26.13 -6.64 7.96
N THR A 292 25.02 -6.65 8.68
CA THR A 292 24.27 -5.44 9.05
C THR A 292 24.50 -5.17 10.54
N GLY A 293 24.48 -3.90 10.95
CA GLY A 293 25.03 -3.42 12.23
C GLY A 293 24.51 -4.05 13.53
N GLU A 294 23.57 -4.99 13.49
CA GLU A 294 23.14 -5.73 14.66
C GLU A 294 24.15 -6.80 15.10
N HIS A 295 24.84 -7.46 14.16
CA HIS A 295 25.75 -8.57 14.47
C HIS A 295 26.88 -8.73 13.44
N ASP A 296 28.10 -9.04 13.92
CA ASP A 296 29.29 -9.25 13.09
C ASP A 296 29.33 -10.67 12.49
N ALA A 297 29.92 -10.81 11.30
CA ALA A 297 30.38 -12.11 10.81
C ALA A 297 31.66 -12.52 11.56
N ILE A 298 31.78 -13.80 11.90
CA ILE A 298 32.87 -14.32 12.75
C ILE A 298 33.56 -15.49 12.06
N ASN A 299 34.89 -15.43 11.91
CA ASN A 299 35.69 -16.59 11.59
C ASN A 299 35.83 -17.48 12.83
N GLN A 300 35.25 -18.68 12.78
CA GLN A 300 35.20 -19.61 13.89
C GLN A 300 36.56 -20.17 14.30
N ARG A 301 37.56 -20.17 13.40
CA ARG A 301 38.92 -20.66 13.68
C ARG A 301 39.81 -19.58 14.29
N THR A 302 39.80 -18.36 13.73
CA THR A 302 40.70 -17.27 14.16
C THR A 302 40.06 -16.33 15.18
N GLY A 303 38.73 -16.31 15.26
CA GLY A 303 37.97 -15.31 16.03
C GLY A 303 37.93 -13.93 15.36
N GLU A 304 38.42 -13.81 14.12
CA GLU A 304 38.34 -12.57 13.34
C GLU A 304 36.87 -12.17 13.13
N LYS A 305 36.59 -10.88 13.26
CA LYS A 305 35.25 -10.32 13.10
C LYS A 305 35.21 -9.35 11.94
N VAL A 306 34.14 -9.41 11.16
CA VAL A 306 33.84 -8.47 10.08
C VAL A 306 32.49 -7.83 10.40
N ALA A 307 32.51 -6.53 10.68
CA ALA A 307 31.34 -5.75 11.04
C ALA A 307 30.71 -5.10 9.80
N GLU A 308 29.66 -4.30 10.02
CA GLU A 308 29.09 -3.39 9.02
C GLU A 308 30.17 -2.50 8.36
N GLY A 309 29.97 -2.14 7.10
CA GLY A 309 30.94 -1.38 6.31
C GLY A 309 31.96 -2.25 5.58
N GLN A 310 31.99 -3.56 5.86
CA GLN A 310 32.82 -4.53 5.17
C GLN A 310 32.00 -5.71 4.63
N SER A 311 32.49 -6.31 3.56
CA SER A 311 31.88 -7.47 2.93
C SER A 311 32.90 -8.58 2.71
N ILE A 312 32.46 -9.81 2.86
CA ILE A 312 33.25 -11.01 2.61
C ILE A 312 32.81 -11.62 1.28
N LEU A 313 33.72 -11.62 0.30
CA LEU A 313 33.54 -12.32 -0.97
C LEU A 313 34.03 -13.76 -0.84
N GLN A 314 33.13 -14.71 -1.09
CA GLN A 314 33.40 -16.14 -1.07
C GLN A 314 32.86 -16.80 -2.34
N ARG A 315 33.54 -17.82 -2.86
CA ARG A 315 33.03 -18.62 -3.97
C ARG A 315 32.16 -19.76 -3.42
N ARG A 316 31.04 -20.00 -4.07
CA ARG A 316 30.11 -21.10 -3.79
C ARG A 316 30.88 -22.43 -3.74
N GLY A 317 30.72 -23.15 -2.63
CA GLY A 317 31.33 -24.47 -2.43
C GLY A 317 32.84 -24.46 -2.18
N ASP A 318 33.50 -23.29 -2.19
CA ASP A 318 34.91 -23.16 -1.87
C ASP A 318 35.07 -22.69 -0.41
N THR A 319 35.96 -23.35 0.33
CA THR A 319 36.26 -23.00 1.72
C THR A 319 37.39 -21.99 1.84
N THR A 320 38.20 -21.77 0.79
CA THR A 320 39.38 -20.88 0.81
C THR A 320 39.89 -20.57 -0.62
N PRO A 321 40.22 -19.31 -0.97
CA PRO A 321 40.34 -18.13 -0.12
C PRO A 321 39.13 -17.17 -0.17
N VAL A 322 38.88 -16.50 0.95
CA VAL A 322 37.88 -15.44 1.08
C VAL A 322 38.56 -14.08 0.91
N THR A 323 37.88 -13.10 0.30
CA THR A 323 38.40 -11.73 0.16
C THR A 323 37.51 -10.77 0.92
N ILE A 324 38.06 -10.07 1.91
CA ILE A 324 37.33 -9.03 2.67
C ILE A 324 37.58 -7.69 1.97
N LYS A 325 36.51 -6.95 1.67
CA LYS A 325 36.57 -5.62 1.05
C LYS A 325 35.67 -4.62 1.76
N PRO A 326 36.01 -3.32 1.75
CA PRO A 326 35.08 -2.27 2.15
C PRO A 326 33.83 -2.28 1.26
N ASN A 327 32.66 -1.99 1.85
CA ASN A 327 31.37 -1.93 1.15
C ASN A 327 31.38 -0.94 -0.03
N SER A 328 32.10 0.17 0.13
CA SER A 328 32.30 1.19 -0.92
C SER A 328 33.00 0.66 -2.18
N GLU A 329 33.86 -0.35 -2.07
CA GLU A 329 34.57 -0.95 -3.20
C GLU A 329 33.75 -2.00 -3.95
N VAL A 330 32.69 -2.52 -3.33
CA VAL A 330 31.84 -3.60 -3.86
C VAL A 330 30.41 -3.15 -4.13
N GLY A 331 30.17 -1.83 -4.12
CA GLY A 331 28.86 -1.24 -4.44
C GLY A 331 27.76 -1.61 -3.43
N VAL A 332 28.13 -1.83 -2.17
CA VAL A 332 27.16 -1.98 -1.07
C VAL A 332 26.97 -0.60 -0.46
N ILE A 333 25.73 -0.11 -0.49
CA ILE A 333 25.37 1.19 0.09
C ILE A 333 24.86 0.93 1.50
N ASP A 334 25.66 1.31 2.49
CA ASP A 334 25.21 1.43 3.87
C ASP A 334 24.45 2.74 3.95
N TRP A 335 23.14 2.65 4.19
CA TRP A 335 22.35 3.84 4.46
C TRP A 335 22.82 4.36 5.83
N PHE A 336 23.33 5.60 5.84
CA PHE A 336 23.97 6.23 6.98
C PHE A 336 23.24 5.95 8.30
N VAL A 337 23.97 5.35 9.26
CA VAL A 337 23.71 5.57 10.69
C VAL A 337 23.98 7.04 10.95
N VAL A 338 22.93 7.83 11.17
CA VAL A 338 23.06 9.18 11.72
C VAL A 338 23.53 9.00 13.16
N THR A 339 24.84 8.98 13.37
CA THR A 339 25.41 9.05 14.72
C THR A 339 25.10 10.46 15.24
N PRO A 340 24.34 10.62 16.33
CA PRO A 340 24.18 11.93 16.95
C PRO A 340 25.57 12.39 17.41
N ALA A 341 25.99 13.58 16.95
CA ALA A 341 27.20 14.21 17.44
C ALA A 341 27.08 14.40 18.96
N GLN A 342 28.11 13.99 19.69
CA GLN A 342 28.25 14.21 21.13
C GLN A 342 28.43 15.69 21.45
#